data_AF-A0A830EHL9-F1
#
_entry.id   AF-A0A830EHL9-F1
#
_cell.length_a   1.000
_cell.length_b   1.000
_cell.length_c   1.000
_cell.angle_alpha   90.00
_cell.angle_beta   90.00
_cell.angle_gamma   90.00
#
_symmetry.space_group_name_H-M   'P 1'
#
loop_
_entity.id
_entity.type
_entity.pdbx_description
1 polymer ?
#
loop_
_entity_poly.entity_id
_entity_poly.type
_entity_poly.pdbx_seq_one_letter_code
_entity_poly.pdbx_strand_id
1 'polypeptide(L)'
;MWNSINKYFYINIIVSNASIINNIIDNAITKVKLFEPNSLIREKADLFVKIHLVPTEQLIKIEKGVVIPTTYIIDLAVISPSVTRIKDYLDMHEKDSLSLGRRMSNVKDRERLITDYIDLIIGTLRFFKDYFICRHVLDHIVWAYDEIMNNNTVIGLFRNKFKDDREVDKVLNELSKHVVASITDFYSGLRKWVLSNELRKPSYTQYFIVNEVLRRLSPNEYLIVIEANEDYFYLGLLRDVSLTNTIIKLS
;
A
#
# COMPACT_ATOMS: atom_id res chain seq x y z
N MET A 1 -34.09 27.52 6.11
CA MET A 1 -34.46 26.08 6.17
C MET A 1 -33.54 25.16 5.33
N TRP A 2 -32.47 25.69 4.71
CA TRP A 2 -31.53 24.94 3.86
C TRP A 2 -30.21 24.49 4.55
N ASN A 3 -30.02 24.79 5.85
CA ASN A 3 -28.77 24.48 6.57
C ASN A 3 -28.83 23.21 7.44
N SER A 4 -30.01 22.63 7.65
CA SER A 4 -30.16 21.41 8.46
C SER A 4 -29.96 20.13 7.64
N ILE A 5 -30.44 20.07 6.38
CA ILE A 5 -30.38 18.85 5.56
C ILE A 5 -28.94 18.44 5.22
N ASN A 6 -28.07 19.40 4.87
CA ASN A 6 -26.67 19.11 4.56
C ASN A 6 -25.87 18.61 5.78
N LYS A 7 -26.22 19.07 6.99
CA LYS A 7 -25.53 18.66 8.22
C LYS A 7 -25.90 17.22 8.60
N TYR A 8 -27.16 16.82 8.45
CA TYR A 8 -27.59 15.43 8.67
C TYR A 8 -27.05 14.47 7.60
N PHE A 9 -26.94 14.90 6.34
CA PHE A 9 -26.34 14.09 5.27
C PHE A 9 -24.83 13.86 5.50
N TYR A 10 -24.08 14.92 5.85
CA TYR A 10 -22.65 14.80 6.17
C TYR A 10 -22.39 13.96 7.42
N ILE A 11 -23.20 14.14 8.48
CA ILE A 11 -23.09 13.33 9.70
C ILE A 11 -23.42 11.86 9.41
N ASN A 12 -24.47 11.57 8.64
CA ASN A 12 -24.82 10.19 8.28
C ASN A 12 -23.75 9.52 7.42
N ILE A 13 -23.10 10.23 6.48
CA ILE A 13 -21.99 9.70 5.68
C ILE A 13 -20.75 9.44 6.56
N ILE A 14 -20.43 10.34 7.50
CA ILE A 14 -19.28 10.15 8.41
C ILE A 14 -19.53 8.99 9.38
N VAL A 15 -20.74 8.88 9.94
CA VAL A 15 -21.13 7.78 10.84
C VAL A 15 -21.20 6.44 10.10
N SER A 16 -21.72 6.41 8.87
CA SER A 16 -21.73 5.19 8.06
C SER A 16 -20.32 4.73 7.68
N ASN A 17 -19.41 5.67 7.39
CA ASN A 17 -18.05 5.32 7.01
C ASN A 17 -17.25 4.78 8.21
N ALA A 18 -17.44 5.34 9.41
CA ALA A 18 -16.85 4.82 10.64
C ALA A 18 -17.34 3.39 10.96
N SER A 19 -18.63 3.12 10.76
CA SER A 19 -19.19 1.77 10.95
C SER A 19 -18.61 0.76 9.95
N ILE A 20 -18.40 1.16 8.68
CA ILE A 20 -17.83 0.28 7.67
C ILE A 20 -16.34 0.04 7.92
N ILE A 21 -15.58 1.08 8.28
CA ILE A 21 -14.17 0.95 8.68
C ILE A 21 -14.03 -0.05 9.83
N ASN A 22 -14.86 0.06 10.87
CA ASN A 22 -14.84 -0.89 11.99
C ASN A 22 -15.16 -2.32 11.54
N ASN A 23 -16.16 -2.51 10.67
CA ASN A 23 -16.47 -3.84 10.13
C ASN A 23 -15.29 -4.44 9.36
N ILE A 24 -14.56 -3.63 8.59
CA ILE A 24 -13.35 -4.07 7.88
C ILE A 24 -12.25 -4.45 8.87
N ILE A 25 -12.03 -3.64 9.90
CA ILE A 25 -11.03 -3.92 10.95
C ILE A 25 -11.39 -5.22 11.69
N ASP A 26 -12.64 -5.39 12.10
CA ASP A 26 -13.10 -6.59 12.81
C ASP A 26 -12.98 -7.86 11.95
N ASN A 27 -13.27 -7.76 10.65
CA ASN A 27 -13.05 -8.86 9.72
C ASN A 27 -11.54 -9.14 9.55
N ALA A 28 -10.69 -8.11 9.41
CA ALA A 28 -9.24 -8.28 9.34
C ALA A 28 -8.66 -8.94 10.60
N ILE A 29 -9.14 -8.57 11.79
CA ILE A 29 -8.80 -9.23 13.07
C ILE A 29 -9.15 -10.72 13.01
N THR A 30 -10.30 -11.06 12.44
CA THR A 30 -10.71 -12.46 12.26
C THR A 30 -9.76 -13.20 11.32
N LYS A 31 -9.33 -12.58 10.22
CA LYS A 31 -8.33 -13.17 9.31
C LYS A 31 -6.99 -13.39 10.01
N VAL A 32 -6.49 -12.40 10.77
CA VAL A 32 -5.25 -12.55 11.57
C VAL A 32 -5.38 -13.72 12.55
N LYS A 33 -6.50 -13.85 13.27
CA LYS A 33 -6.75 -14.99 14.19
C LYS A 33 -6.71 -16.35 13.49
N LEU A 34 -6.99 -16.41 12.19
CA LEU A 34 -7.05 -17.66 11.44
C LEU A 34 -5.73 -18.02 10.76
N PHE A 35 -5.01 -17.03 10.23
CA PHE A 35 -3.93 -17.27 9.28
C PHE A 35 -2.54 -16.86 9.77
N GLU A 36 -2.45 -15.92 10.72
CA GLU A 36 -1.16 -15.44 11.22
C GLU A 36 -0.34 -16.60 11.81
N PRO A 37 0.89 -16.87 11.33
CA PRO A 37 1.68 -18.02 11.77
C PRO A 37 2.03 -17.96 13.26
N ASN A 38 2.26 -16.76 13.82
CA ASN A 38 2.61 -16.61 15.23
C ASN A 38 1.37 -16.70 16.15
N SER A 39 1.33 -17.73 17.00
CA SER A 39 0.21 -17.93 17.94
C SER A 39 -0.01 -16.78 18.90
N LEU A 40 1.06 -16.12 19.36
CA LEU A 40 0.96 -14.98 20.27
C LEU A 40 0.30 -13.78 19.58
N ILE A 41 0.55 -13.60 18.28
CA ILE A 41 -0.11 -12.57 17.49
C ILE A 41 -1.59 -12.93 17.28
N ARG A 42 -1.92 -14.21 16.99
CA ARG A 42 -3.31 -14.66 16.90
C ARG A 42 -4.11 -14.37 18.17
N GLU A 43 -3.55 -14.67 19.34
CA GLU A 43 -4.18 -14.40 20.63
C GLU A 43 -4.42 -12.91 20.88
N LYS A 44 -3.54 -12.05 20.36
CA LYS A 44 -3.59 -10.59 20.49
C LYS A 44 -3.98 -9.88 19.19
N ALA A 45 -4.71 -10.56 18.30
CA ALA A 45 -4.99 -10.06 16.96
C ALA A 45 -5.68 -8.69 16.94
N ASP A 46 -6.58 -8.43 17.89
CA ASP A 46 -7.26 -7.13 18.02
C ASP A 46 -6.25 -5.99 18.23
N LEU A 47 -5.38 -6.14 19.23
CA LEU A 47 -4.33 -5.18 19.51
C LEU A 47 -3.36 -5.08 18.32
N PHE A 48 -2.94 -6.22 17.77
CA PHE A 48 -1.99 -6.27 16.66
C PHE A 48 -2.49 -5.53 15.43
N VAL A 49 -3.75 -5.73 15.01
CA VAL A 49 -4.30 -5.00 13.86
C VAL A 49 -4.39 -3.50 14.15
N LYS A 50 -4.93 -3.13 15.30
CA LYS A 50 -5.20 -1.73 15.65
C LYS A 50 -3.92 -0.90 15.80
N ILE A 51 -2.85 -1.43 16.40
CA ILE A 51 -1.59 -0.66 16.53
C ILE A 51 -0.87 -0.46 15.19
N HIS A 52 -1.17 -1.29 14.18
CA HIS A 52 -0.56 -1.22 12.86
C HIS A 52 -1.39 -0.42 11.84
N LEU A 53 -2.51 0.17 12.28
CA LEU A 53 -3.26 1.21 11.60
C LEU A 53 -2.91 2.55 12.26
N VAL A 54 -1.90 3.22 11.72
CA VAL A 54 -1.29 4.38 12.36
C VAL A 54 -1.80 5.65 11.69
N PRO A 55 -2.41 6.61 12.42
CA PRO A 55 -2.81 7.88 11.84
C PRO A 55 -1.66 8.58 11.13
N THR A 56 -1.93 9.20 9.98
CA THR A 56 -0.91 9.84 9.13
C THR A 56 -0.01 10.79 9.92
N GLU A 57 -0.62 11.63 10.76
CA GLU A 57 0.04 12.65 11.58
C GLU A 57 0.98 12.08 12.66
N GLN A 58 0.87 10.79 12.98
CA GLN A 58 1.77 10.13 13.94
C GLN A 58 3.09 9.70 13.29
N LEU A 59 3.12 9.44 11.98
CA LEU A 59 4.34 9.07 11.27
C LEU A 59 5.00 10.27 10.58
N ILE A 60 4.20 11.12 9.94
CA ILE A 60 4.69 12.26 9.17
C ILE A 60 3.77 13.47 9.33
N LYS A 61 4.34 14.66 9.16
CA LYS A 61 3.62 15.91 8.95
C LYS A 61 4.09 16.56 7.66
N ILE A 62 3.25 17.40 7.05
CA ILE A 62 3.60 18.15 5.85
C ILE A 62 3.67 19.62 6.21
N GLU A 63 4.86 20.21 6.12
CA GLU A 63 5.07 21.63 6.38
C GLU A 63 5.71 22.28 5.17
N LYS A 64 5.07 23.33 4.65
CA LYS A 64 5.55 24.08 3.47
C LYS A 64 5.88 23.18 2.27
N GLY A 65 5.12 22.10 2.09
CA GLY A 65 5.31 21.13 1.03
C GLY A 65 6.44 20.13 1.25
N VAL A 66 7.01 20.05 2.45
CA VAL A 66 8.02 19.06 2.79
C VAL A 66 7.41 18.02 3.73
N VAL A 67 7.66 16.74 3.44
CA VAL A 67 7.31 15.64 4.36
C VAL A 67 8.36 15.63 5.48
N ILE A 68 7.90 15.85 6.70
CA ILE A 68 8.73 15.85 7.91
C ILE A 68 8.32 14.65 8.77
N PRO A 69 9.26 13.75 9.11
CA PRO A 69 8.95 12.68 10.05
C PRO A 69 8.60 13.23 11.43
N THR A 70 7.56 12.68 12.04
CA THR A 70 7.19 12.94 13.45
C THR A 70 7.70 11.87 14.39
N THR A 71 8.17 10.75 13.84
CA THR A 71 8.80 9.62 14.54
C THR A 71 10.07 9.19 13.82
N TYR A 72 10.81 8.23 14.38
CA TYR A 72 11.95 7.63 13.70
C TYR A 72 11.50 6.85 12.46
N ILE A 73 12.06 7.21 11.30
CA ILE A 73 11.91 6.49 10.03
C ILE A 73 13.30 6.22 9.45
N ILE A 74 13.53 5.02 8.93
CA ILE A 74 14.78 4.66 8.25
C ILE A 74 14.78 5.22 6.84
N ASP A 75 13.71 4.94 6.09
CA ASP A 75 13.57 5.40 4.72
C ASP A 75 12.12 5.75 4.38
N LEU A 76 11.92 6.53 3.32
CA LEU A 76 10.61 6.88 2.80
C LEU A 76 10.65 6.96 1.27
N ALA A 77 9.77 6.20 0.62
CA ALA A 77 9.55 6.24 -0.82
C ALA A 77 8.28 7.02 -1.15
N VAL A 78 8.39 7.94 -2.11
CA VAL A 78 7.27 8.75 -2.63
C VAL A 78 7.04 8.41 -4.09
N ILE A 79 5.91 7.77 -4.41
CA ILE A 79 5.52 7.45 -5.78
C ILE A 79 4.31 8.29 -6.16
N SER A 80 4.45 9.10 -7.22
CA SER A 80 3.38 9.93 -7.77
C SER A 80 3.71 10.33 -9.21
N PRO A 81 2.70 10.54 -10.08
CA PRO A 81 2.93 11.12 -11.40
C PRO A 81 3.63 12.48 -11.37
N SER A 82 3.55 13.22 -10.25
CA SER A 82 4.18 14.52 -10.09
C SER A 82 5.64 14.44 -9.60
N VAL A 83 6.16 13.24 -9.30
CA VAL A 83 7.56 13.08 -8.87
C VAL A 83 8.48 13.29 -10.07
N THR A 84 9.38 14.26 -9.93
CA THR A 84 10.35 14.61 -10.97
C THR A 84 11.16 13.39 -11.45
N ARG A 85 11.27 13.22 -12.77
CA ARG A 85 12.07 12.18 -13.46
C ARG A 85 11.66 10.73 -13.19
N ILE A 86 10.51 10.48 -12.53
CA ILE A 86 10.03 9.12 -12.30
C ILE A 86 9.77 8.37 -13.63
N LYS A 87 9.19 9.07 -14.62
CA LYS A 87 8.95 8.53 -15.96
C LYS A 87 10.26 8.25 -16.69
N ASP A 88 11.18 9.20 -16.70
CA ASP A 88 12.50 9.03 -17.31
C ASP A 88 13.24 7.82 -16.75
N TYR A 89 13.15 7.60 -15.45
CA TYR A 89 13.79 6.45 -14.80
C TYR A 89 13.09 5.12 -15.11
N LEU A 90 11.75 5.11 -15.18
CA LEU A 90 10.97 3.94 -15.61
C LEU A 90 11.31 3.50 -17.04
N ASP A 91 11.53 4.45 -17.94
CA ASP A 91 11.83 4.17 -19.35
C ASP A 91 13.19 3.48 -19.55
N MET A 92 14.08 3.52 -18.55
CA MET A 92 15.42 2.93 -18.59
C MET A 92 15.49 1.47 -18.10
N HIS A 93 14.34 0.82 -17.87
CA HIS A 93 14.27 -0.50 -17.25
C HIS A 93 15.02 -1.61 -18.01
N GLU A 94 15.43 -2.61 -17.25
CA GLU A 94 15.97 -3.85 -17.79
C GLU A 94 14.84 -4.69 -18.38
N LYS A 95 15.02 -5.13 -19.63
CA LYS A 95 14.10 -6.07 -20.27
C LYS A 95 14.36 -7.46 -19.70
N ASP A 96 13.40 -7.96 -18.93
CA ASP A 96 13.42 -9.31 -18.37
C ASP A 96 11.96 -9.77 -18.17
N SER A 97 11.80 -10.96 -17.61
CA SER A 97 10.53 -11.49 -17.13
C SER A 97 10.21 -10.99 -15.71
N LEU A 98 8.92 -11.05 -15.35
CA LEU A 98 8.50 -10.81 -13.97
C LEU A 98 9.08 -11.88 -13.04
N SER A 99 10.00 -11.45 -12.19
CA SER A 99 10.48 -12.22 -11.05
C SER A 99 9.59 -11.94 -9.85
N LEU A 100 8.82 -12.95 -9.46
CA LEU A 100 7.99 -12.98 -8.26
C LEU A 100 8.40 -14.19 -7.44
N GLY A 101 7.92 -14.27 -6.20
CA GLY A 101 8.21 -15.42 -5.36
C GLY A 101 7.63 -16.73 -5.94
N ARG A 102 8.07 -17.83 -5.32
CA ARG A 102 7.85 -19.19 -5.82
C ARG A 102 6.37 -19.55 -5.98
N ARG A 103 5.47 -18.92 -5.21
CA ARG A 103 4.05 -19.26 -5.26
C ARG A 103 3.36 -18.66 -6.49
N MET A 104 3.87 -17.56 -7.00
CA MET A 104 3.36 -16.87 -8.19
C MET A 104 4.03 -17.32 -9.50
N SER A 105 5.15 -18.06 -9.43
CA SER A 105 5.94 -18.42 -10.61
C SER A 105 5.17 -19.27 -11.64
N ASN A 106 4.24 -20.11 -11.16
CA ASN A 106 3.52 -21.08 -12.01
C ASN A 106 2.12 -20.60 -12.42
N VAL A 107 1.70 -19.40 -12.02
CA VAL A 107 0.38 -18.86 -12.34
C VAL A 107 0.39 -18.24 -13.74
N LYS A 108 -0.38 -18.81 -14.67
CA LYS A 108 -0.43 -18.37 -16.08
C LYS A 108 -0.81 -16.88 -16.24
N ASP A 109 -1.76 -16.40 -15.44
CA ASP A 109 -2.29 -15.02 -15.51
C ASP A 109 -1.73 -14.12 -14.40
N ARG A 110 -0.49 -14.35 -13.96
CA ARG A 110 0.09 -13.66 -12.79
C ARG A 110 0.09 -12.13 -12.93
N GLU A 111 0.33 -11.60 -14.12
CA GLU A 111 0.33 -10.14 -14.34
C GLU A 111 -1.01 -9.51 -13.97
N ARG A 112 -2.10 -10.15 -14.39
CA ARG A 112 -3.46 -9.70 -14.08
C ARG A 112 -3.73 -9.77 -12.58
N LEU A 113 -3.35 -10.86 -11.91
CA LEU A 113 -3.54 -10.95 -10.45
C LEU A 113 -2.77 -9.87 -9.69
N ILE A 114 -1.55 -9.54 -10.12
CA ILE A 114 -0.76 -8.46 -9.51
C ILE A 114 -1.44 -7.12 -9.76
N THR A 115 -1.89 -6.90 -10.98
CA THR A 115 -2.60 -5.69 -11.42
C THR A 115 -3.87 -5.46 -10.59
N ASP A 116 -4.68 -6.51 -10.43
CA ASP A 116 -5.92 -6.49 -9.64
C ASP A 116 -5.62 -6.31 -8.14
N TYR A 117 -4.54 -6.90 -7.64
CA TYR A 117 -4.13 -6.75 -6.25
C TYR A 117 -3.54 -5.36 -5.93
N ILE A 118 -2.76 -4.77 -6.84
CA ILE A 118 -2.30 -3.37 -6.71
C ILE A 118 -3.50 -2.44 -6.71
N ASP A 119 -4.48 -2.66 -7.58
CA ASP A 119 -5.72 -1.88 -7.59
C ASP A 119 -6.47 -1.99 -6.25
N LEU A 120 -6.55 -3.20 -5.70
CA LEU A 120 -7.15 -3.44 -4.40
C LEU A 120 -6.40 -2.72 -3.26
N ILE A 121 -5.06 -2.77 -3.24
CA ILE A 121 -4.24 -2.01 -2.27
C ILE A 121 -4.56 -0.52 -2.38
N ILE A 122 -4.49 0.06 -3.58
CA ILE A 122 -4.70 1.50 -3.79
C ILE A 122 -6.12 1.89 -3.39
N GLY A 123 -7.13 1.10 -3.75
CA GLY A 123 -8.52 1.28 -3.32
C GLY A 123 -8.68 1.25 -1.80
N THR A 124 -8.01 0.30 -1.14
CA THR A 124 -8.02 0.17 0.33
C THR A 124 -7.34 1.37 0.99
N LEU A 125 -6.14 1.76 0.56
CA LEU A 125 -5.44 2.94 1.09
C LEU A 125 -6.25 4.23 0.85
N ARG A 126 -6.98 4.32 -0.26
CA ARG A 126 -7.88 5.43 -0.59
C ARG A 126 -9.06 5.49 0.39
N PHE A 127 -9.55 4.33 0.83
CA PHE A 127 -10.60 4.23 1.84
C PHE A 127 -10.08 4.61 3.24
N PHE A 128 -8.86 4.17 3.58
CA PHE A 128 -8.15 4.48 4.82
C PHE A 128 -7.25 5.73 4.72
N LYS A 129 -7.68 6.76 3.98
CA LYS A 129 -6.85 7.92 3.58
C LYS A 129 -6.13 8.69 4.70
N ASP A 130 -6.58 8.57 5.94
CA ASP A 130 -6.02 9.26 7.11
C ASP A 130 -5.10 8.34 7.94
N TYR A 131 -4.78 7.15 7.42
CA TYR A 131 -3.98 6.13 8.08
C TYR A 131 -2.88 5.61 7.16
N PHE A 132 -1.75 5.30 7.78
CA PHE A 132 -0.80 4.33 7.27
C PHE A 132 -1.14 2.94 7.76
N ILE A 133 -1.01 1.96 6.88
CA ILE A 133 -1.26 0.54 7.17
C ILE A 133 0.07 -0.20 7.09
N CYS A 134 0.42 -0.90 8.17
CA CYS A 134 1.62 -1.75 8.16
C CYS A 134 1.43 -2.94 7.20
N ARG A 135 2.47 -3.28 6.43
CA ARG A 135 2.49 -4.44 5.52
C ARG A 135 2.10 -5.75 6.21
N HIS A 136 2.45 -5.94 7.48
CA HIS A 136 2.08 -7.15 8.25
C HIS A 136 0.58 -7.34 8.41
N VAL A 137 -0.20 -6.26 8.41
CA VAL A 137 -1.67 -6.33 8.51
C VAL A 137 -2.35 -5.94 7.20
N LEU A 138 -1.60 -5.41 6.23
CA LEU A 138 -2.11 -4.94 4.94
C LEU A 138 -2.91 -6.03 4.23
N ASP A 139 -2.35 -7.23 4.09
CA ASP A 139 -3.01 -8.35 3.38
C ASP A 139 -4.36 -8.73 4.00
N HIS A 140 -4.44 -8.72 5.32
CA HIS A 140 -5.66 -9.00 6.06
C HIS A 140 -6.69 -7.87 5.90
N ILE A 141 -6.23 -6.61 5.91
CA ILE A 141 -7.09 -5.43 5.72
C ILE A 141 -7.61 -5.36 4.28
N VAL A 142 -6.77 -5.56 3.26
CA VAL A 142 -7.19 -5.53 1.85
C VAL A 142 -8.15 -6.68 1.54
N TRP A 143 -7.92 -7.87 2.13
CA TRP A 143 -8.87 -8.98 2.04
C TRP A 143 -10.22 -8.59 2.63
N ALA A 144 -10.23 -8.12 3.88
CA ALA A 144 -11.46 -7.71 4.55
C ALA A 144 -12.20 -6.60 3.80
N TYR A 145 -11.46 -5.63 3.26
CA TYR A 145 -11.99 -4.57 2.42
C TYR A 145 -12.66 -5.14 1.16
N ASP A 146 -12.01 -6.07 0.45
CA ASP A 146 -12.59 -6.69 -0.75
C ASP A 146 -13.89 -7.45 -0.45
N GLU A 147 -13.92 -8.20 0.66
CA GLU A 147 -15.12 -8.95 1.08
C GLU A 147 -16.30 -8.01 1.39
N ILE A 148 -16.05 -6.87 2.03
CA ILE A 148 -17.11 -5.95 2.49
C ILE A 148 -17.54 -4.97 1.39
N MET A 149 -16.57 -4.40 0.67
CA MET A 149 -16.82 -3.30 -0.28
C MET A 149 -17.01 -3.77 -1.71
N ASN A 150 -16.35 -4.87 -2.09
CA ASN A 150 -16.27 -5.32 -3.48
C ASN A 150 -16.86 -6.72 -3.69
N ASN A 151 -17.60 -7.25 -2.70
CA ASN A 151 -18.20 -8.58 -2.77
C ASN A 151 -17.17 -9.68 -3.12
N ASN A 152 -15.97 -9.60 -2.54
CA ASN A 152 -14.88 -10.57 -2.69
C ASN A 152 -14.42 -10.77 -4.16
N THR A 153 -14.43 -9.70 -4.95
CA THR A 153 -14.10 -9.75 -6.38
C THR A 153 -12.64 -10.18 -6.61
N VAL A 154 -11.68 -9.47 -6.03
CA VAL A 154 -10.25 -9.74 -6.26
C VAL A 154 -9.81 -10.98 -5.51
N ILE A 155 -10.16 -11.11 -4.23
CA ILE A 155 -9.83 -12.28 -3.43
C ILE A 155 -10.48 -13.55 -3.99
N GLY A 156 -11.67 -13.44 -4.60
CA GLY A 156 -12.28 -14.52 -5.37
C GLY A 156 -11.39 -15.04 -6.50
N LEU A 157 -10.67 -14.15 -7.20
CA LEU A 157 -9.70 -14.56 -8.23
C LEU A 157 -8.55 -15.37 -7.63
N PHE A 158 -8.04 -14.97 -6.46
CA PHE A 158 -7.01 -15.74 -5.75
C PHE A 158 -7.54 -17.11 -5.32
N ARG A 159 -8.73 -17.17 -4.70
CA ARG A 159 -9.38 -18.43 -4.31
C ARG A 159 -9.60 -19.39 -5.49
N ASN A 160 -9.83 -18.88 -6.69
CA ASN A 160 -9.96 -19.70 -7.91
C ASN A 160 -8.63 -20.29 -8.41
N LYS A 161 -7.50 -19.71 -7.99
CA LYS A 161 -6.16 -20.11 -8.46
C LYS A 161 -5.37 -20.89 -7.41
N PHE A 162 -5.70 -20.73 -6.13
CA PHE A 162 -5.01 -21.37 -5.01
C PHE A 162 -5.93 -22.34 -4.28
N LYS A 163 -5.32 -23.34 -3.64
CA LYS A 163 -6.04 -24.52 -3.12
C LYS A 163 -7.06 -24.18 -2.02
N ASP A 164 -6.69 -23.29 -1.12
CA ASP A 164 -7.46 -22.93 0.07
C ASP A 164 -7.07 -21.53 0.57
N ASP A 165 -7.83 -21.00 1.53
CA ASP A 165 -7.61 -19.67 2.09
C ASP A 165 -6.24 -19.51 2.76
N ARG A 166 -5.60 -20.59 3.24
CA ARG A 166 -4.24 -20.50 3.82
C ARG A 166 -3.19 -20.31 2.74
N GLU A 167 -3.36 -20.95 1.58
CA GLU A 167 -2.48 -20.71 0.44
C GLU A 167 -2.73 -19.33 -0.17
N VAL A 168 -3.97 -18.83 -0.19
CA VAL A 168 -4.27 -17.44 -0.57
C VAL A 168 -3.53 -16.47 0.35
N ASP A 169 -3.65 -16.61 1.67
CA ASP A 169 -2.96 -15.76 2.65
C ASP A 169 -1.44 -15.70 2.42
N LYS A 170 -0.80 -16.87 2.27
CA LYS A 170 0.65 -16.93 1.99
C LYS A 170 1.04 -16.24 0.69
N VAL A 171 0.21 -16.36 -0.35
CA VAL A 171 0.45 -15.71 -1.64
C VAL A 171 0.31 -14.20 -1.52
N LEU A 172 -0.71 -13.71 -0.81
CA LEU A 172 -0.90 -12.29 -0.57
C LEU A 172 0.29 -11.70 0.19
N ASN A 173 0.74 -12.35 1.26
CA ASN A 173 1.94 -11.94 2.02
C ASN A 173 3.22 -11.93 1.18
N GLU A 174 3.40 -12.91 0.29
CA GLU A 174 4.53 -12.92 -0.65
C GLU A 174 4.42 -11.75 -1.64
N LEU A 175 3.21 -11.51 -2.17
CA LEU A 175 2.95 -10.48 -3.15
C LEU A 175 3.09 -9.06 -2.57
N SER A 176 2.54 -8.80 -1.39
CA SER A 176 2.66 -7.51 -0.69
C SER A 176 4.12 -7.18 -0.39
N LYS A 177 4.90 -8.18 0.04
CA LYS A 177 6.35 -8.05 0.23
C LYS A 177 7.05 -7.65 -1.08
N HIS A 178 6.71 -8.31 -2.20
CA HIS A 178 7.30 -7.98 -3.50
C HIS A 178 6.90 -6.59 -4.01
N VAL A 179 5.65 -6.18 -3.79
CA VAL A 179 5.16 -4.84 -4.15
C VAL A 179 5.93 -3.77 -3.38
N VAL A 180 6.02 -3.90 -2.05
CA VAL A 180 6.75 -2.96 -1.20
C VAL A 180 8.22 -2.90 -1.58
N ALA A 181 8.90 -4.05 -1.69
CA ALA A 181 10.32 -4.10 -2.04
C ALA A 181 10.60 -3.48 -3.42
N SER A 182 9.72 -3.72 -4.39
CA SER A 182 9.87 -3.16 -5.73
C SER A 182 9.73 -1.63 -5.74
N ILE A 183 8.81 -1.09 -4.94
CA ILE A 183 8.63 0.35 -4.77
C ILE A 183 9.85 0.98 -4.09
N THR A 184 10.30 0.41 -2.97
CA THR A 184 11.43 0.97 -2.19
C THR A 184 12.74 0.88 -2.95
N ASP A 185 13.03 -0.25 -3.61
CA ASP A 185 14.24 -0.41 -4.42
C ASP A 185 14.25 0.54 -5.63
N PHE A 186 13.11 0.66 -6.31
CA PHE A 186 12.96 1.59 -7.43
C PHE A 186 13.22 3.03 -6.96
N TYR A 187 12.59 3.45 -5.86
CA TYR A 187 12.74 4.82 -5.36
C TYR A 187 14.18 5.09 -4.88
N SER A 188 14.82 4.12 -4.23
CA SER A 188 16.23 4.21 -3.85
C SER A 188 17.14 4.39 -5.06
N GLY A 189 16.91 3.62 -6.14
CA GLY A 189 17.60 3.77 -7.42
C GLY A 189 17.37 5.13 -8.07
N LEU A 190 16.12 5.59 -8.14
CA LEU A 190 15.75 6.92 -8.64
C LEU A 190 16.48 8.02 -7.86
N ARG A 191 16.46 7.94 -6.53
CA ARG A 191 17.11 8.90 -5.64
C ARG A 191 18.61 8.95 -5.88
N LYS A 192 19.30 7.80 -5.97
CA LYS A 192 20.74 7.74 -6.29
C LYS A 192 21.06 8.34 -7.66
N TRP A 193 20.23 8.05 -8.65
CA TRP A 193 20.41 8.63 -9.98
C TRP A 193 20.25 10.14 -9.98
N VAL A 194 19.23 10.68 -9.30
CA VAL A 194 18.97 12.12 -9.30
C VAL A 194 19.97 12.88 -8.42
N LEU A 195 20.36 12.34 -7.27
CA LEU A 195 21.24 13.04 -6.32
C LEU A 195 22.73 12.84 -6.60
N SER A 196 23.13 11.67 -7.11
CA SER A 196 24.53 11.27 -7.25
C SER A 196 24.93 10.91 -8.68
N ASN A 197 24.01 11.00 -9.65
CA ASN A 197 24.21 10.56 -11.04
C ASN A 197 24.60 9.08 -11.18
N GLU A 198 24.32 8.27 -10.16
CA GLU A 198 24.55 6.82 -10.15
C GLU A 198 23.38 6.12 -10.85
N LEU A 199 23.57 5.76 -12.13
CA LEU A 199 22.53 5.10 -12.90
C LEU A 199 22.52 3.58 -12.65
N ARG A 200 21.52 3.11 -11.91
CA ARG A 200 21.10 1.70 -11.88
C ARG A 200 19.82 1.56 -12.68
N LYS A 201 19.72 0.59 -13.59
CA LYS A 201 18.45 0.35 -14.30
C LYS A 201 17.48 -0.41 -13.38
N PRO A 202 16.19 -0.01 -13.30
CA PRO A 202 15.21 -0.77 -12.55
C PRO A 202 14.95 -2.11 -13.26
N SER A 203 14.71 -3.18 -12.49
CA SER A 203 14.32 -4.47 -13.06
C SER A 203 12.93 -4.39 -13.72
N TYR A 204 12.60 -5.36 -14.58
CA TYR A 204 11.26 -5.41 -15.16
C TYR A 204 10.14 -5.51 -14.10
N THR A 205 10.38 -6.23 -13.00
CA THR A 205 9.43 -6.29 -11.87
C THR A 205 9.24 -4.92 -11.21
N GLN A 206 10.33 -4.18 -10.97
CA GLN A 206 10.25 -2.82 -10.42
C GLN A 206 9.50 -1.88 -11.36
N TYR A 207 9.84 -1.92 -12.65
CA TYR A 207 9.15 -1.16 -13.69
C TYR A 207 7.64 -1.47 -13.72
N PHE A 208 7.28 -2.75 -13.81
CA PHE A 208 5.89 -3.18 -13.92
C PHE A 208 5.08 -2.73 -12.72
N ILE A 209 5.54 -3.00 -11.50
CA ILE A 209 4.81 -2.66 -10.27
C ILE A 209 4.66 -1.14 -10.12
N VAL A 210 5.73 -0.37 -10.30
CA VAL A 210 5.68 1.09 -10.15
C VAL A 210 4.83 1.73 -11.24
N ASN A 211 4.90 1.23 -12.48
CA ASN A 211 4.05 1.70 -13.57
C ASN A 211 2.57 1.39 -13.30
N GLU A 212 2.23 0.21 -12.79
CA GLU A 212 0.85 -0.12 -12.42
C GLU A 212 0.34 0.72 -11.25
N VAL A 213 1.17 1.00 -10.24
CA VAL A 213 0.85 1.96 -9.18
C VAL A 213 0.56 3.34 -9.76
N LEU A 214 1.45 3.89 -10.59
CA LEU A 214 1.30 5.22 -11.16
C LEU A 214 0.03 5.37 -12.00
N ARG A 215 -0.38 4.32 -12.73
CA ARG A 215 -1.64 4.31 -13.50
C ARG A 215 -2.90 4.44 -12.64
N ARG A 216 -2.82 4.08 -11.34
CA ARG A 216 -3.95 4.09 -10.39
C ARG A 216 -3.97 5.29 -9.46
N LEU A 217 -2.89 6.07 -9.47
CA LEU A 217 -2.79 7.32 -8.73
C LEU A 217 -3.34 8.47 -9.59
N SER A 218 -4.22 9.26 -8.99
CA SER A 218 -4.61 10.56 -9.54
C SER A 218 -3.41 11.52 -9.55
N PRO A 219 -3.41 12.58 -10.38
CA PRO A 219 -2.28 13.51 -10.48
C PRO A 219 -1.85 14.18 -9.15
N ASN A 220 -2.76 14.29 -8.18
CA ASN A 220 -2.55 14.87 -6.85
C ASN A 220 -2.41 13.81 -5.73
N GLU A 221 -2.32 12.52 -6.09
CA GLU A 221 -2.12 11.43 -5.14
C GLU A 221 -0.64 11.06 -5.03
N TYR A 222 -0.22 10.75 -3.81
CA TYR A 222 1.12 10.29 -3.50
C TYR A 222 1.01 9.00 -2.71
N LEU A 223 1.49 7.89 -3.27
CA LEU A 223 1.75 6.69 -2.49
C LEU A 223 3.04 6.91 -1.71
N ILE A 224 2.91 6.83 -0.38
CA ILE A 224 4.02 6.92 0.55
C ILE A 224 4.25 5.54 1.15
N VAL A 225 5.49 5.08 1.08
CA VAL A 225 5.93 3.86 1.77
C VAL A 225 7.02 4.26 2.76
N ILE A 226 6.77 4.08 4.05
CA ILE A 226 7.69 4.38 5.14
C ILE A 226 8.31 3.09 5.63
N GLU A 227 9.63 3.04 5.65
CA GLU A 227 10.39 2.00 6.35
C GLU A 227 10.66 2.49 7.78
N ALA A 228 9.95 1.93 8.76
CA ALA A 228 10.14 2.26 10.17
C ALA A 228 11.31 1.48 10.79
N ASN A 229 11.50 0.23 10.33
CA ASN A 229 12.68 -0.60 10.57
C ASN A 229 12.78 -1.70 9.48
N GLU A 230 13.77 -2.60 9.57
CA GLU A 230 14.01 -3.67 8.59
C GLU A 230 12.79 -4.57 8.32
N ASP A 231 11.86 -4.70 9.28
CA ASP A 231 10.70 -5.59 9.19
C ASP A 231 9.36 -4.87 8.97
N TYR A 232 9.28 -3.58 9.28
CA TYR A 232 8.02 -2.83 9.35
C TYR A 232 7.96 -1.71 8.31
N PHE A 233 7.18 -1.97 7.26
CA PHE A 233 6.86 -1.02 6.20
C PHE A 233 5.41 -0.56 6.34
N TYR A 234 5.18 0.74 6.21
CA TYR A 234 3.87 1.38 6.33
C TYR A 234 3.49 2.04 5.03
N LEU A 235 2.29 1.76 4.51
CA LEU A 235 1.80 2.30 3.25
C LEU A 235 0.64 3.25 3.52
N GLY A 236 0.64 4.40 2.85
CA GLY A 236 -0.42 5.40 2.95
C GLY A 236 -0.57 6.20 1.66
N LEU A 237 -1.73 6.79 1.45
CA LEU A 237 -1.99 7.69 0.33
C LEU A 237 -2.22 9.11 0.84
N LEU A 238 -1.38 10.04 0.40
CA LEU A 238 -1.60 11.46 0.62
C LEU A 238 -2.34 12.07 -0.57
N ARG A 239 -3.23 13.01 -0.29
CA ARG A 239 -3.99 13.78 -1.29
C ARG A 239 -3.97 15.25 -0.99
N ASP A 240 -4.16 16.04 -2.04
CA ASP A 240 -4.38 17.49 -1.94
C ASP A 240 -3.24 18.22 -1.20
N VAL A 241 -2.05 17.63 -1.26
CA VAL A 241 -0.82 18.17 -0.70
C VAL A 241 0.11 18.54 -1.84
N SER A 242 0.67 19.74 -1.82
CA SER A 242 1.71 20.13 -2.77
C SER A 242 3.05 19.81 -2.15
N LEU A 243 3.75 18.80 -2.66
CA LEU A 243 5.09 18.45 -2.20
C LEU A 243 6.16 19.19 -3.01
N THR A 244 6.92 20.05 -2.35
CA THR A 244 8.14 20.67 -2.87
C THR A 244 9.32 19.74 -2.55
N ASN A 245 10.10 19.36 -3.57
CA ASN A 245 11.16 18.33 -3.49
C ASN A 245 10.62 16.91 -3.24
N THR A 246 9.96 16.34 -4.25
CA THR A 246 9.44 14.96 -4.23
C THR A 246 10.49 13.85 -4.10
N ILE A 247 11.78 14.19 -4.24
CA ILE A 247 12.89 13.29 -3.91
C ILE A 247 13.40 13.71 -2.54
N ILE A 248 12.98 12.97 -1.53
CA ILE A 248 13.34 13.25 -0.14
C ILE A 248 14.78 12.78 0.06
N LYS A 249 15.66 13.73 0.36
CA LYS A 249 16.98 13.43 0.92
C LYS A 249 16.76 13.26 2.42
N LEU A 250 16.82 12.03 2.91
CA LEU A 250 16.94 11.81 4.34
C LEU A 250 18.36 12.21 4.75
N SER A 251 18.44 13.08 5.75
CA SER A 251 19.67 13.63 6.30
C SER A 251 20.50 12.57 7.00
#